data_AF-A0A9E1N0Y7-F1
#
_entry.id   AF-A0A9E1N0Y7-F1
#
_cell.length_a   1.000
_cell.length_b   1.000
_cell.length_c   1.000
_cell.angle_alpha   90.00
_cell.angle_beta   90.00
_cell.angle_gamma   90.00
#
_symmetry.space_group_name_H-M   'P 1'
#
loop_
_entity.id
_entity.type
_entity.pdbx_description
1 polymer ?
#
loop_
_entity_poly.entity_id
_entity_poly.type
_entity_poly.pdbx_seq_one_letter_code
_entity_poly.pdbx_strand_id
1 'polypeptide(L)'
;MPPLPIQSVSFPIHSVAVHPDGALVERRGTMPIIDGTIRIRNLPLMMDTQSFRVEVDGAQLQFFRLELDVEGLDRADESPLVTAEKKAQRDVDELRSQLESKRAQRANLSELGPRAPTKDEPTLSPQQLKSWIRFDRLLTPWAAQLDDDIRILERKLKTPLEKLTLCQRALNEGS
;
A
#
# COMPACT_ATOMS: atom_id res chain seq x y z
N MET A 1 -16.18 1.41 37.29
CA MET A 1 -16.56 2.66 36.59
C MET A 1 -17.74 2.35 35.70
N PRO A 2 -18.86 3.08 35.77
CA PRO A 2 -19.91 2.92 34.78
C PRO A 2 -19.43 3.42 33.40
N PRO A 3 -19.82 2.78 32.29
CA PRO A 3 -19.51 3.29 30.95
C PRO A 3 -20.19 4.65 30.76
N LEU A 4 -19.43 5.63 30.28
CA LEU A 4 -19.95 6.94 29.93
C LEU A 4 -20.99 6.79 28.79
N PRO A 5 -22.12 7.52 28.82
CA PRO A 5 -23.12 7.45 27.78
C PRO A 5 -22.54 7.82 26.42
N ILE A 6 -22.76 6.95 25.44
CA ILE A 6 -22.30 7.10 24.06
C ILE A 6 -23.20 8.13 23.38
N GLN A 7 -22.76 9.40 23.33
CA GLN A 7 -23.39 10.39 22.46
C GLN A 7 -22.76 10.29 21.08
N SER A 8 -23.52 9.79 20.10
CA SER A 8 -23.18 9.92 18.68
C SER A 8 -23.36 11.38 18.28
N VAL A 9 -22.27 12.15 18.27
CA VAL A 9 -22.32 13.55 17.82
C VAL A 9 -22.44 13.55 16.30
N SER A 10 -23.68 13.72 15.80
CA SER A 10 -23.95 13.95 14.39
C SER A 10 -23.91 15.46 14.12
N PHE A 11 -22.86 15.93 13.44
CA PHE A 11 -22.82 17.31 12.96
C PHE A 11 -23.76 17.50 11.76
N PRO A 12 -24.55 18.58 11.72
CA PRO A 12 -25.37 18.88 10.56
C PRO A 12 -24.49 19.11 9.32
N ILE A 13 -24.98 18.63 8.18
CA ILE A 13 -24.37 18.90 6.88
C ILE A 13 -24.58 20.38 6.57
N HIS A 14 -23.48 21.12 6.43
CA HIS A 14 -23.47 22.52 6.08
C HIS A 14 -23.52 22.71 4.56
N SER A 15 -22.70 21.96 3.83
CA SER A 15 -22.65 22.01 2.37
C SER A 15 -22.30 20.65 1.78
N VAL A 16 -22.75 20.42 0.55
CA VAL A 16 -22.37 19.26 -0.27
C VAL A 16 -21.99 19.79 -1.65
N ALA A 17 -20.78 19.50 -2.10
CA ALA A 17 -20.32 19.77 -3.45
C ALA A 17 -20.03 18.45 -4.17
N VAL A 18 -20.66 18.23 -5.31
CA VAL A 18 -20.49 17.01 -6.10
C VAL A 18 -19.46 17.28 -7.20
N HIS A 19 -18.39 16.50 -7.22
CA HIS A 19 -17.34 16.48 -8.24
C HIS A 19 -17.43 15.16 -9.03
N PRO A 20 -16.96 15.10 -10.29
CA PRO A 20 -16.88 13.84 -11.05
C PRO A 20 -16.13 12.71 -10.32
N ASP A 21 -15.18 13.06 -9.44
CA ASP A 21 -14.35 12.12 -8.70
C ASP A 21 -14.89 11.80 -7.28
N GLY A 22 -16.01 12.40 -6.86
CA GLY A 22 -16.60 12.16 -5.55
C GLY A 22 -17.40 13.33 -4.98
N ALA A 23 -17.95 13.17 -3.77
CA ALA A 23 -18.69 14.23 -3.08
C ALA A 23 -17.85 14.80 -1.92
N LEU A 24 -17.68 16.12 -1.91
CA LEU A 24 -17.17 16.87 -0.77
C LEU A 24 -18.36 17.23 0.13
N VAL A 25 -18.35 16.75 1.38
CA VAL A 25 -19.39 17.05 2.37
C VAL A 25 -18.78 17.85 3.50
N GLU A 26 -19.22 19.09 3.65
CA GLU A 26 -18.82 19.94 4.76
C GLU A 26 -19.84 19.80 5.90
N ARG A 27 -19.37 19.50 7.11
CA ARG A 27 -20.19 19.48 8.32
C ARG A 27 -19.63 20.46 9.32
N ARG A 28 -20.50 21.27 9.93
CA ARG A 28 -20.11 22.28 10.92
C ARG A 28 -20.81 22.03 12.24
N GLY A 29 -20.08 22.16 13.33
CA GLY A 29 -20.64 22.07 14.68
C GLY A 29 -19.59 22.29 15.76
N THR A 30 -20.02 22.21 17.01
CA THR A 30 -19.17 22.40 18.18
C THR A 30 -18.84 21.05 18.82
N MET A 31 -17.56 20.80 19.10
CA MET A 31 -17.13 19.58 19.80
C MET A 31 -16.35 19.96 21.06
N PRO A 32 -16.54 19.25 22.20
CA PRO A 32 -15.74 19.49 23.38
C PRO A 32 -14.28 19.10 23.12
N ILE A 33 -13.36 19.95 23.58
CA ILE A 33 -11.92 19.64 23.65
C ILE A 33 -11.65 19.11 25.06
N ILE A 34 -11.13 17.89 25.17
CA ILE A 34 -10.77 17.26 26.44
C ILE A 34 -9.26 17.01 26.41
N ASP A 35 -8.51 17.60 27.34
CA ASP A 35 -7.05 17.47 27.44
C ASP A 35 -6.30 17.75 26.12
N GLY A 36 -6.73 18.78 25.37
CA GLY A 36 -6.13 19.15 24.07
C GLY A 36 -6.39 18.14 22.94
N THR A 37 -7.25 17.15 23.18
CA THR A 37 -7.61 16.10 22.22
C THR A 37 -9.03 16.30 21.72
N ILE A 38 -9.17 16.16 20.40
CA ILE A 38 -10.44 16.18 19.69
C ILE A 38 -10.67 14.77 19.17
N ARG A 39 -11.69 14.08 19.69
CA ARG A 39 -12.00 12.70 19.28
C ARG A 39 -13.25 12.68 18.41
N ILE A 40 -13.09 12.39 17.13
CA ILE A 40 -14.19 12.20 16.19
C ILE A 40 -14.52 10.71 16.17
N ARG A 41 -15.74 10.36 16.55
CA ARG A 41 -16.24 8.98 16.56
C ARG A 41 -17.18 8.75 15.39
N ASN A 42 -17.28 7.50 14.92
CA ASN A 42 -18.21 7.06 13.87
C ASN A 42 -17.93 7.64 12.47
N LEU A 43 -16.69 7.59 12.01
CA LEU A 43 -16.39 7.90 10.61
C LEU A 43 -16.99 6.84 9.67
N PRO A 44 -17.51 7.22 8.49
CA PRO A 44 -17.94 6.26 7.48
C PRO A 44 -16.82 5.31 7.08
N LEU A 45 -17.13 4.01 6.96
CA LEU A 45 -16.17 2.99 6.53
C LEU A 45 -15.65 3.33 5.12
N MET A 46 -14.34 3.15 4.90
CA MET A 46 -13.62 3.42 3.63
C MET A 46 -13.24 4.87 3.34
N MET A 47 -13.47 5.81 4.27
CA MET A 47 -12.86 7.13 4.12
C MET A 47 -11.37 7.08 4.46
N ASP A 48 -10.53 7.58 3.56
CA ASP A 48 -9.12 7.82 3.85
C ASP A 48 -8.99 8.88 4.95
N THR A 49 -8.10 8.61 5.91
CA THR A 49 -7.66 9.56 6.94
C THR A 49 -7.18 10.89 6.36
N GLN A 50 -6.64 10.91 5.14
CA GLN A 50 -6.19 12.12 4.45
C GLN A 50 -7.36 12.98 3.92
N SER A 51 -8.56 12.42 3.81
CA SER A 51 -9.76 13.12 3.33
C SER A 51 -10.45 13.97 4.39
N PHE A 52 -9.87 14.06 5.59
CA PHE A 52 -10.41 14.86 6.70
C PHE A 52 -9.53 16.08 6.97
N ARG A 53 -10.17 17.25 6.96
CA ARG A 53 -9.59 18.48 7.50
C ARG A 53 -10.47 18.99 8.64
N VAL A 54 -9.83 19.30 9.76
CA VAL A 54 -10.47 19.94 10.91
C VAL A 54 -9.96 21.37 10.97
N GLU A 55 -10.86 22.33 10.88
CA GLU A 55 -10.56 23.75 11.07
C GLU A 55 -11.19 24.18 12.40
N VAL A 56 -10.40 24.81 13.27
CA VAL A 56 -10.85 25.31 14.57
C VAL A 56 -10.84 26.82 14.51
N ASP A 57 -12.01 27.44 14.65
CA ASP A 57 -12.16 28.88 14.64
C ASP A 57 -12.10 29.41 16.08
N GLY A 58 -11.21 30.38 16.36
CA GLY A 58 -11.22 31.15 17.61
C GLY A 58 -10.35 30.69 18.79
N ALA A 59 -9.36 29.79 18.63
CA ALA A 59 -8.37 29.54 19.70
C ALA A 59 -6.96 29.31 19.12
N GLN A 60 -5.94 29.96 19.70
CA GLN A 60 -4.54 29.57 19.50
C GLN A 60 -4.32 28.20 20.15
N LEU A 61 -4.58 27.14 19.40
CA LEU A 61 -4.22 25.78 19.79
C LEU A 61 -2.72 25.60 19.57
N GLN A 62 -1.95 25.52 20.67
CA GLN A 62 -0.50 25.25 20.57
C GLN A 62 -0.23 23.83 20.06
N PHE A 63 -1.06 22.84 20.43
CA PHE A 63 -1.02 21.47 19.94
C PHE A 63 -2.41 20.83 20.02
N PHE A 64 -2.82 20.11 18.99
CA PHE A 64 -4.01 19.26 19.02
C PHE A 64 -3.68 17.86 18.52
N ARG A 65 -4.33 16.85 19.09
CA ARG A 65 -4.28 15.47 18.62
C ARG A 65 -5.67 15.05 18.16
N LEU A 66 -5.75 14.59 16.91
CA LEU A 66 -6.95 14.01 16.34
C LEU A 66 -6.89 12.49 16.50
N GLU A 67 -7.93 11.90 17.07
CA GLU A 67 -8.10 10.46 17.16
C GLU A 67 -9.39 10.05 16.46
N LEU A 68 -9.26 9.11 15.51
CA LEU A 68 -10.36 8.58 14.73
C LEU A 68 -10.73 7.21 15.31
N ASP A 69 -11.88 7.15 15.96
CA ASP A 69 -12.36 5.95 16.63
C ASP A 69 -13.32 5.20 15.70
N VAL A 70 -12.96 3.96 15.37
CA VAL A 70 -13.73 3.05 14.49
C VAL A 70 -14.40 1.93 15.31
N GLU A 71 -14.32 1.97 16.65
CA GLU A 71 -14.97 0.97 17.51
C GLU A 71 -16.47 1.26 17.67
N GLY A 72 -17.30 0.24 17.41
CA GLY A 72 -18.69 0.19 17.90
C GLY A 72 -19.80 0.16 16.86
N LEU A 73 -19.51 0.07 15.56
CA LEU A 73 -20.55 -0.21 14.55
C LEU A 73 -20.57 -1.70 14.20
N ASP A 74 -21.78 -2.26 14.33
CA ASP A 74 -22.18 -3.58 13.88
C ASP A 74 -21.63 -3.78 12.46
N ARG A 75 -20.55 -4.59 12.36
CA ARG A 75 -20.02 -5.00 11.06
C ARG A 75 -21.11 -5.89 10.48
N ALA A 76 -22.02 -5.32 9.70
CA ALA A 76 -22.81 -6.12 8.77
C ALA A 76 -21.81 -7.05 8.08
N ASP A 77 -22.04 -8.37 8.18
CA ASP A 77 -21.07 -9.39 7.78
C ASP A 77 -20.41 -8.97 6.47
N GLU A 78 -19.12 -8.64 6.54
CA GLU A 78 -18.39 -8.10 5.40
C GLU A 78 -18.52 -9.12 4.27
N SER A 79 -19.15 -8.70 3.16
CA SER A 79 -19.48 -9.60 2.06
C SER A 79 -18.27 -10.50 1.75
N PRO A 80 -18.43 -11.83 1.71
CA PRO A 80 -17.32 -12.74 1.45
C PRO A 80 -16.54 -12.38 0.18
N LEU A 81 -17.21 -11.76 -0.80
CA LEU A 81 -16.61 -11.24 -2.03
C LEU A 81 -15.66 -10.06 -1.78
N VAL A 82 -16.04 -9.10 -0.93
CA VAL A 82 -15.21 -7.94 -0.58
C VAL A 82 -13.97 -8.38 0.21
N THR A 83 -14.15 -9.32 1.14
CA THR A 83 -13.03 -9.91 1.90
C THR A 83 -12.08 -10.68 0.98
N ALA A 84 -12.62 -11.45 0.03
CA ALA A 84 -11.83 -12.19 -0.95
C ALA A 84 -11.06 -11.26 -1.90
N GLU A 85 -11.68 -10.17 -2.36
CA GLU A 85 -11.02 -9.15 -3.19
C GLU A 85 -9.85 -8.50 -2.46
N LYS A 86 -10.07 -8.00 -1.24
CA LYS A 86 -9.02 -7.38 -0.41
C LYS A 86 -7.85 -8.33 -0.18
N LYS A 87 -8.14 -9.60 0.07
CA LYS A 87 -7.11 -10.63 0.23
C LYS A 87 -6.34 -10.87 -1.07
N ALA A 88 -7.04 -11.07 -2.18
CA ALA A 88 -6.42 -11.26 -3.49
C ALA A 88 -5.55 -10.06 -3.88
N GLN A 89 -5.99 -8.84 -3.58
CA GLN A 89 -5.24 -7.62 -3.82
C GLN A 89 -3.94 -7.59 -3.00
N ARG A 90 -4.00 -7.89 -1.70
CA ARG A 90 -2.80 -8.00 -0.86
C ARG A 90 -1.81 -9.05 -1.38
N ASP A 91 -2.31 -10.22 -1.76
CA ASP A 91 -1.48 -11.29 -2.31
C ASP A 91 -0.78 -10.85 -3.62
N VAL A 92 -1.49 -10.10 -4.48
CA VAL A 92 -0.93 -9.52 -5.71
C VAL A 92 0.15 -8.48 -5.39
N ASP A 93 -0.11 -7.56 -4.47
CA ASP A 93 0.82 -6.49 -4.12
C ASP A 93 2.10 -7.03 -3.47
N GLU A 94 1.97 -8.04 -2.59
CA GLU A 94 3.11 -8.73 -1.99
C GLU A 94 3.98 -9.41 -3.06
N LEU A 95 3.37 -10.17 -3.97
CA LEU A 95 4.10 -10.87 -5.03
C LEU A 95 4.75 -9.89 -6.02
N ARG A 96 4.10 -8.77 -6.32
CA ARG A 96 4.68 -7.70 -7.15
C ARG A 96 5.91 -7.08 -6.50
N SER A 97 5.82 -6.75 -5.22
CA SER A 97 6.94 -6.20 -4.44
C SER A 97 8.13 -7.17 -4.40
N GLN A 98 7.87 -8.45 -4.16
CA GLN A 98 8.93 -9.48 -4.19
C GLN A 98 9.58 -9.60 -5.58
N LEU A 99 8.78 -9.58 -6.64
CA LEU A 99 9.25 -9.67 -8.02
C LEU A 99 10.08 -8.44 -8.42
N GLU A 100 9.65 -7.24 -8.03
CA GLU A 100 10.42 -6.00 -8.24
C GLU A 100 11.76 -6.05 -7.52
N SER A 101 11.76 -6.48 -6.25
CA SER A 101 12.99 -6.66 -5.47
C SER A 101 13.96 -7.65 -6.13
N LYS A 102 13.47 -8.78 -6.63
CA LYS A 102 14.29 -9.78 -7.33
C LYS A 102 14.83 -9.25 -8.67
N ARG A 103 14.03 -8.51 -9.43
CA ARG A 103 14.48 -7.84 -10.66
C ARG A 103 15.55 -6.79 -10.37
N ALA A 104 15.40 -6.01 -9.30
CA ALA A 104 16.41 -5.05 -8.86
C ALA A 104 17.72 -5.75 -8.46
N GLN A 105 17.64 -6.84 -7.69
CA GLN A 105 18.82 -7.66 -7.36
C GLN A 105 19.51 -8.19 -8.63
N ARG A 106 18.73 -8.65 -9.62
CA ARG A 106 19.25 -9.16 -10.89
C ARG A 106 19.93 -8.07 -11.73
N ALA A 107 19.35 -6.87 -11.76
CA ALA A 107 19.93 -5.71 -12.43
C ALA A 107 21.24 -5.29 -11.77
N ASN A 108 21.26 -5.17 -10.44
CA ASN A 108 22.49 -4.87 -9.68
C ASN A 108 23.57 -5.92 -9.93
N LEU A 109 23.21 -7.20 -9.97
CA LEU A 109 24.16 -8.27 -10.29
C LEU A 109 24.72 -8.15 -11.70
N SER A 110 23.90 -7.73 -12.68
CA SER A 110 24.37 -7.48 -14.05
C SER A 110 25.32 -6.31 -14.16
N GLU A 111 25.19 -5.30 -13.30
CA GLU A 111 26.12 -4.16 -13.24
C GLU A 111 27.50 -4.57 -12.69
N LEU A 112 27.54 -5.60 -11.85
CA LEU A 112 28.78 -6.20 -11.35
C LEU A 112 29.43 -7.16 -12.36
N GLY A 113 28.67 -7.60 -13.36
CA GLY A 113 29.16 -8.46 -14.44
C GLY A 113 30.08 -7.74 -15.42
N PRO A 114 30.73 -8.49 -16.33
CA PRO A 114 31.61 -7.88 -17.33
C PRO A 114 30.76 -7.03 -18.25
N ARG A 115 31.17 -5.78 -18.46
CA ARG A 115 30.73 -5.05 -19.65
C ARG A 115 31.50 -5.57 -20.85
N ALA A 116 30.88 -5.51 -22.04
CA ALA A 116 31.57 -5.85 -23.28
C ALA A 116 32.80 -4.94 -23.41
N PRO A 117 33.99 -5.50 -23.71
CA PRO A 117 35.20 -4.71 -23.82
C PRO A 117 35.04 -3.69 -24.95
N THR A 118 35.36 -2.42 -24.65
CA THR A 118 35.42 -1.37 -25.67
C THR A 118 36.77 -1.40 -26.41
N LYS A 119 36.83 -0.87 -27.64
CA LYS A 119 38.03 -0.94 -28.51
C LYS A 119 39.30 -0.34 -27.89
N ASP A 120 39.14 0.57 -26.93
CA ASP A 120 40.22 1.34 -26.32
C ASP A 120 40.61 0.83 -24.91
N GLU A 121 40.02 -0.28 -24.45
CA GLU A 121 40.32 -0.83 -23.13
C GLU A 121 41.67 -1.57 -23.12
N PRO A 122 42.50 -1.35 -22.07
CA PRO A 122 43.76 -2.04 -21.93
C PRO A 122 43.53 -3.56 -21.80
N THR A 123 44.31 -4.34 -22.55
CA THR A 123 44.27 -5.81 -22.49
C THR A 123 44.53 -6.26 -21.06
N LEU A 124 43.57 -6.99 -20.46
CA LEU A 124 43.70 -7.53 -19.11
C LEU A 124 44.93 -8.44 -19.01
N SER A 125 45.71 -8.27 -17.94
CA SER A 125 46.82 -9.18 -17.66
C SER A 125 46.31 -10.60 -17.36
N PRO A 126 47.14 -11.65 -17.56
CA PRO A 126 46.75 -13.03 -17.27
C PRO A 126 46.23 -13.27 -15.84
N GLN A 127 46.74 -12.50 -14.87
CA GLN A 127 46.29 -12.58 -13.48
C GLN A 127 44.92 -11.93 -13.27
N GLN A 128 44.66 -10.79 -13.92
CA GLN A 128 43.35 -10.14 -13.92
C GLN A 128 42.28 -11.04 -14.56
N LEU A 129 42.60 -11.69 -15.69
CA LEU A 129 41.75 -12.67 -16.35
C LEU A 129 41.37 -13.86 -15.45
N LYS A 130 42.33 -14.39 -14.68
CA LYS A 130 42.06 -15.49 -13.72
C LYS A 130 41.14 -15.05 -12.59
N SER A 131 41.36 -13.86 -12.02
CA SER A 131 40.47 -13.28 -11.01
C SER A 131 39.06 -13.07 -11.57
N TRP A 132 38.99 -12.63 -12.83
CA TRP A 132 37.77 -12.46 -13.60
C TRP A 132 36.95 -13.75 -13.72
N ILE A 133 37.58 -14.83 -14.20
CA ILE A 133 36.93 -16.14 -14.35
C ILE A 133 36.43 -16.67 -13.01
N ARG A 134 37.18 -16.44 -11.92
CA ARG A 134 36.75 -16.83 -10.57
C ARG A 134 35.52 -16.06 -10.13
N PHE A 135 35.49 -14.76 -10.36
CA PHE A 135 34.37 -13.90 -10.02
C PHE A 135 33.11 -14.28 -10.82
N ASP A 136 33.25 -14.50 -12.13
CA ASP A 136 32.16 -14.94 -13.01
C ASP A 136 31.56 -16.29 -12.60
N ARG A 137 32.41 -17.25 -12.19
CA ARG A 137 31.95 -18.55 -11.63
C ARG A 137 31.18 -18.41 -10.32
N LEU A 138 31.42 -17.36 -9.53
CA LEU A 138 30.68 -17.09 -8.30
C LEU A 138 29.34 -16.40 -8.58
N LEU A 139 29.30 -15.50 -9.57
CA LEU A 139 28.08 -14.75 -9.90
C LEU A 139 27.09 -15.57 -10.74
N THR A 140 27.57 -16.45 -11.63
CA THR A 140 26.71 -17.21 -12.56
C THR A 140 25.63 -18.03 -11.85
N PRO A 141 25.92 -18.82 -10.79
CA PRO A 141 24.89 -19.57 -10.07
C PRO A 141 23.87 -18.64 -9.38
N TRP A 142 24.32 -17.49 -8.89
CA TRP A 142 23.45 -16.52 -8.25
C TRP A 142 22.51 -15.85 -9.25
N ALA A 143 23.02 -15.50 -10.44
CA ALA A 143 22.20 -14.99 -11.54
C ALA A 143 21.12 -15.99 -11.94
N ALA A 144 21.50 -17.27 -12.12
CA ALA A 144 20.56 -18.33 -12.47
C ALA A 144 19.48 -18.53 -11.39
N GLN A 145 19.86 -18.51 -10.12
CA GLN A 145 18.89 -18.61 -9.02
C GLN A 145 17.90 -17.43 -9.00
N LEU A 146 18.37 -16.20 -9.25
CA LEU A 146 17.50 -15.03 -9.33
C LEU A 146 16.53 -15.13 -10.53
N ASP A 147 16.99 -15.61 -11.67
CA ASP A 147 16.16 -15.80 -12.87
C ASP A 147 15.07 -16.87 -12.62
N ASP A 148 15.41 -17.97 -11.92
CA ASP A 148 14.45 -18.99 -11.49
C ASP A 148 13.44 -18.46 -10.46
N ASP A 149 13.90 -17.71 -9.46
CA ASP A 149 13.04 -17.07 -8.45
C ASP A 149 12.01 -16.13 -9.11
N ILE A 150 12.47 -15.29 -10.06
CA ILE A 150 11.59 -14.38 -10.83
C ILE A 150 10.53 -15.19 -11.58
N ARG A 151 10.93 -16.26 -12.29
CA ARG A 151 10.00 -17.11 -13.04
C ARG A 151 8.96 -17.78 -12.15
N ILE A 152 9.36 -18.21 -10.95
CA ILE A 152 8.45 -18.80 -9.96
C ILE A 152 7.44 -17.74 -9.48
N LEU A 153 7.90 -16.54 -9.14
CA LEU A 153 7.04 -15.44 -8.70
C LEU A 153 6.05 -15.01 -9.79
N GLU A 154 6.50 -14.88 -11.04
CA GLU A 154 5.63 -14.60 -12.19
C GLU A 154 4.54 -15.65 -12.37
N ARG A 155 4.86 -16.93 -12.16
CA ARG A 155 3.87 -18.01 -12.20
C ARG A 155 2.89 -17.91 -11.03
N LYS A 156 3.39 -17.65 -9.82
CA LYS A 156 2.55 -17.51 -8.62
C LYS A 156 1.60 -16.32 -8.72
N LEU A 157 1.98 -15.25 -9.41
CA LEU A 157 1.17 -14.04 -9.58
C LEU A 157 -0.10 -14.28 -10.41
N LYS A 158 -0.11 -15.28 -11.31
CA LYS A 158 -1.27 -15.56 -12.18
C LYS A 158 -2.54 -15.86 -11.40
N THR A 159 -2.45 -16.74 -10.40
CA THR A 159 -3.64 -17.20 -9.67
C THR A 159 -4.30 -16.10 -8.82
N PRO A 160 -3.57 -15.28 -8.06
CA PRO A 160 -4.15 -14.12 -7.36
C PRO A 160 -4.75 -13.08 -8.31
N LEU A 161 -4.12 -12.82 -9.47
CA LEU A 161 -4.67 -11.90 -10.47
C LEU A 161 -6.00 -12.38 -11.07
N GLU A 162 -6.09 -13.67 -11.38
CA GLU A 162 -7.34 -14.29 -11.83
C GLU A 162 -8.44 -14.18 -10.76
N LYS A 163 -8.11 -14.47 -9.49
CA LYS A 163 -9.05 -14.34 -8.36
C LYS A 163 -9.52 -12.90 -8.18
N LEU A 164 -8.60 -11.92 -8.24
CA LEU A 164 -8.93 -10.50 -8.14
C LEU A 164 -9.90 -10.10 -9.26
N THR A 165 -9.61 -10.50 -10.50
CA THR A 165 -10.45 -10.22 -11.67
C THR A 165 -11.85 -10.83 -11.51
N LEU A 166 -11.94 -12.06 -11.00
CA LEU A 166 -13.23 -12.73 -10.74
C LEU A 166 -14.02 -12.02 -9.63
N CYS A 167 -13.37 -11.60 -8.55
CA CYS A 167 -14.02 -10.86 -7.47
C CYS A 167 -14.56 -9.50 -7.98
N GLN A 168 -13.75 -8.77 -8.76
CA GLN A 168 -14.16 -7.49 -9.33
C GLN A 168 -15.35 -7.62 -10.29
N ARG A 169 -15.39 -8.67 -11.12
CA ARG A 169 -16.56 -8.94 -11.99
C ARG A 169 -17.81 -9.24 -11.16
N ALA A 170 -17.69 -10.11 -10.16
CA ALA A 170 -18.82 -10.48 -9.31
C ALA A 170 -19.39 -9.29 -8.52
N LEU A 171 -18.53 -8.35 -8.10
CA LEU A 171 -18.96 -7.12 -7.41
C LEU A 171 -19.66 -6.14 -8.36
N ASN A 172 -19.20 -6.04 -9.61
CA ASN A 172 -19.80 -5.17 -10.63
C ASN A 172 -21.13 -5.70 -11.17
N GLU A 173 -21.33 -7.01 -11.19
CA GLU A 173 -22.59 -7.64 -11.64
C GLU A 173 -23.67 -7.69 -10.54
N GLY A 174 -23.27 -7.52 -9.27
CA GLY A 174 -24.15 -7.55 -8.11
C GLY A 174 -24.55 -6.18 -7.54
N SER A 175 -24.10 -5.08 -8.16
CA SER A 175 -24.41 -3.68 -7.79
C SER A 175 -25.41 -3.06 -8.76
#